data_AF-A0A1E4BYC0-F1
#
_entry.id   AF-A0A1E4BYC0-F1
#
_cell.length_a   1.000
_cell.length_b   1.000
_cell.length_c   1.000
_cell.angle_alpha   90.00
_cell.angle_beta   90.00
_cell.angle_gamma   90.00
#
_symmetry.space_group_name_H-M   'P 1'
#
loop_
_entity.id
_entity.type
_entity.pdbx_description
1 polymer ?
#
loop_
_entity_poly.entity_id
_entity_poly.type
_entity_poly.pdbx_seq_one_letter_code
_entity_poly.pdbx_strand_id
1 'polypeptide(L)' 'MIVTTNADLSANTPRSVSPAHWHQSVGYARQACARVFRDGGSPADAVGAFGVKAEGALDWGRAVEMIADALCARPVKRVA' A
#
# COMPACT_ATOMS: atom_id res chain seq x y z
N MET A 1 22.33 30.80 18.78
CA MET A 1 22.01 30.45 17.38
C MET A 1 20.76 29.59 17.43
N ILE A 2 19.61 30.18 17.16
CA ILE A 2 18.29 29.55 17.36
C ILE A 2 17.91 28.96 15.99
N VAL A 3 17.98 27.64 15.83
CA VAL A 3 17.45 26.97 14.64
C VAL A 3 16.02 26.57 14.99
N THR A 4 15.07 27.37 14.53
CA THR A 4 13.63 27.12 14.68
C THR A 4 13.27 25.87 13.89
N THR A 5 13.17 24.72 14.54
CA THR A 5 12.49 23.56 13.96
C THR A 5 10.99 23.83 13.98
N ASN A 6 10.45 24.22 12.82
CA ASN A 6 9.02 24.17 12.52
C ASN A 6 8.57 22.70 12.52
N ALA A 7 8.35 22.17 13.72
CA ALA A 7 7.71 20.89 13.95
C ALA A 7 6.28 21.18 14.44
N ASP A 8 5.41 21.63 13.53
CA ASP A 8 3.97 21.68 13.79
C ASP A 8 3.18 21.70 12.47
N LEU A 9 2.02 21.02 12.47
CA LEU A 9 0.92 21.12 11.47
C LEU A 9 0.92 20.25 10.19
N SER A 10 1.07 18.92 10.28
CA SER A 10 0.43 18.03 9.27
C SER A 10 0.01 16.66 9.77
N ALA A 11 -0.13 16.48 11.09
CA ALA A 11 -0.71 15.27 11.67
C ALA A 11 -2.24 15.15 11.49
N ASN A 12 -2.90 16.07 10.78
CA ASN A 12 -4.36 16.08 10.65
C ASN A 12 -4.86 16.76 9.35
N THR A 13 -4.44 16.25 8.19
CA THR A 13 -4.96 16.69 6.89
C THR A 13 -5.60 15.52 6.14
N PRO A 14 -6.69 15.77 5.39
CA PRO A 14 -7.69 14.76 5.05
C PRO A 14 -7.10 13.60 4.27
N ARG A 15 -7.77 12.45 4.40
CA ARG A 15 -7.50 11.12 3.84
C ARG A 15 -7.55 11.08 2.30
N SER A 16 -7.02 12.11 1.65
CA SER A 16 -6.87 12.27 0.21
C SER A 16 -5.55 11.61 -0.17
N VAL A 17 -5.58 10.32 -0.47
CA VAL A 17 -4.42 9.63 -1.04
C VAL A 17 -4.01 10.42 -2.29
N SER A 18 -2.79 10.95 -2.30
CA SER A 18 -2.30 11.70 -3.46
C SER A 18 -2.30 10.78 -4.68
N PRO A 19 -2.78 11.22 -5.86
CA PRO A 19 -2.87 10.35 -7.04
C PRO A 19 -1.54 9.69 -7.42
N ALA A 20 -0.42 10.39 -7.22
CA ALA A 20 0.92 9.84 -7.42
C ALA A 20 1.24 8.70 -6.44
N HIS A 21 0.85 8.84 -5.17
CA HIS A 21 1.03 7.79 -4.16
C HIS A 21 0.19 6.56 -4.50
N TRP A 22 -1.05 6.75 -4.95
CA TRP A 22 -1.90 5.65 -5.42
C TRP A 22 -1.27 4.91 -6.60
N HIS A 23 -0.82 5.62 -7.64
CA HIS A 23 -0.17 4.99 -8.80
C HIS A 23 1.10 4.23 -8.42
N GLN A 24 1.91 4.78 -7.51
CA GLN A 24 3.10 4.10 -6.99
C GLN A 24 2.71 2.81 -6.24
N SER A 25 1.71 2.87 -5.36
CA SER A 25 1.22 1.72 -4.61
C SER A 25 0.65 0.64 -5.51
N VAL A 26 -0.10 1.01 -6.56
CA VAL A 26 -0.59 0.07 -7.58
C VAL A 26 0.58 -0.58 -8.34
N GLY A 27 1.60 0.18 -8.72
CA GLY A 27 2.78 -0.35 -9.40
C GLY A 27 3.50 -1.40 -8.54
N TYR A 28 3.70 -1.09 -7.26
CA TYR A 28 4.31 -2.02 -6.31
C TYR A 28 3.43 -3.26 -6.08
N ALA A 29 2.12 -3.06 -5.88
CA ALA A 29 1.16 -4.16 -5.71
C ALA A 29 1.16 -5.11 -6.92
N ARG A 30 1.22 -4.57 -8.15
CA ARG A 30 1.34 -5.39 -9.37
C ARG A 30 2.62 -6.21 -9.39
N GLN A 31 3.76 -5.63 -9.05
CA GLN A 31 5.04 -6.34 -8.99
C GLN A 31 5.02 -7.46 -7.95
N ALA A 32 4.44 -7.19 -6.77
CA ALA A 32 4.27 -8.19 -5.72
C ALA A 32 3.36 -9.35 -6.16
N CYS A 33 2.18 -9.05 -6.71
CA CYS A 33 1.27 -10.06 -7.26
C CYS A 33 1.93 -10.88 -8.38
N ALA A 34 2.68 -10.24 -9.28
CA ALA A 34 3.38 -10.93 -10.37
C ALA A 34 4.48 -11.87 -9.86
N ARG A 35 5.12 -11.55 -8.73
CA ARG A 35 6.05 -12.46 -8.08
C ARG A 35 5.32 -13.67 -7.51
N VAL A 36 4.26 -13.46 -6.74
CA VAL A 36 3.46 -14.55 -6.15
C VAL A 36 2.89 -15.46 -7.24
N PHE A 37 2.38 -14.91 -8.34
CA PHE A 37 1.88 -15.68 -9.47
C PHE A 37 2.98 -16.55 -10.12
N ARG A 38 4.19 -16.02 -10.32
CA ARG A 38 5.32 -16.79 -10.87
C ARG A 38 5.78 -17.90 -9.94
N ASP A 39 5.69 -17.68 -8.63
CA ASP A 39 6.01 -18.67 -7.61
C ASP A 39 4.90 -19.75 -7.48
N GLY A 40 3.80 -19.65 -8.25
CA GLY A 40 2.69 -20.59 -8.23
C GLY A 40 1.66 -20.35 -7.12
N GLY A 41 1.70 -19.18 -6.48
CA GLY A 41 0.77 -18.78 -5.42
C GLY A 41 -0.57 -18.27 -5.94
N SER A 42 -1.50 -18.06 -5.02
CA SER A 42 -2.84 -17.55 -5.31
C SER A 42 -2.99 -16.06 -4.97
N PRO A 43 -4.03 -15.38 -5.49
CA PRO A 43 -4.34 -14.00 -5.11
C PRO A 43 -4.53 -13.84 -3.59
N ALA A 44 -5.06 -14.87 -2.92
CA ALA A 44 -5.29 -14.90 -1.49
C ALA A 44 -3.98 -14.89 -0.70
N ASP A 45 -2.97 -15.62 -1.18
CA ASP A 45 -1.62 -15.62 -0.60
C ASP A 45 -0.97 -14.25 -0.75
N ALA A 46 -1.15 -13.62 -1.92
CA ALA A 46 -0.62 -12.29 -2.19
C ALA A 46 -1.19 -11.26 -1.20
N VAL A 47 -2.51 -11.14 -1.08
CA VAL A 47 -3.13 -10.18 -0.13
C VAL A 47 -2.82 -10.53 1.32
N GLY A 48 -2.74 -11.82 1.65
CA GLY A 48 -2.37 -12.32 2.97
C GLY A 48 -0.96 -11.90 3.39
N ALA A 49 0.00 -11.86 2.46
CA ALA A 49 1.35 -11.37 2.72
C ALA A 49 1.39 -9.89 3.15
N PHE A 50 0.37 -9.10 2.77
CA PHE A 50 0.21 -7.71 3.18
C PHE A 50 -0.64 -7.55 4.46
N GLY A 51 -1.13 -8.66 5.02
CA GLY A 51 -2.05 -8.66 6.16
C GLY A 51 -3.45 -8.18 5.80
N VAL A 52 -3.84 -8.29 4.53
CA VAL A 52 -5.19 -7.99 4.06
C VAL A 52 -5.98 -9.28 3.98
N LYS A 53 -7.17 -9.30 4.57
CA LYS A 53 -8.09 -10.43 4.50
C LYS A 53 -9.04 -10.21 3.35
N ALA A 54 -9.00 -11.07 2.34
CA ALA A 54 -10.00 -11.06 1.28
C ALA A 54 -11.30 -11.72 1.78
N GLU A 55 -12.42 -11.07 1.47
CA GLU A 55 -13.76 -11.62 1.69
C GLU A 55 -14.38 -11.94 0.33
N GLY A 56 -14.62 -13.22 0.06
CA GLY A 56 -15.24 -13.70 -1.18
C GLY A 56 -14.25 -14.10 -2.28
N ALA A 57 -14.76 -14.19 -3.52
CA ALA A 57 -13.96 -14.53 -4.69
C ALA A 57 -12.93 -13.43 -4.98
N LEU A 58 -11.67 -13.83 -5.15
CA LEU A 58 -10.56 -12.90 -5.30
C LEU A 58 -9.76 -13.20 -6.57
N ASP A 59 -9.83 -12.26 -7.51
CA ASP A 59 -8.99 -12.25 -8.71
C ASP A 59 -7.76 -11.37 -8.54
N TRP A 60 -6.77 -11.55 -9.41
CA TRP A 60 -5.51 -10.79 -9.38
C TRP A 60 -5.71 -9.27 -9.47
N GLY A 61 -6.69 -8.81 -10.25
CA GLY A 61 -7.02 -7.38 -10.33
C GLY A 61 -7.48 -6.83 -8.98
N ARG A 62 -8.35 -7.57 -8.31
CA ARG A 62 -8.89 -7.18 -7.00
C ARG A 62 -7.82 -7.24 -5.91
N ALA A 63 -6.95 -8.25 -5.95
CA ALA A 63 -5.81 -8.37 -5.05
C ALA A 63 -4.87 -7.15 -5.14
N VAL A 64 -4.56 -6.69 -6.35
CA VAL A 64 -3.72 -5.51 -6.57
C VAL A 64 -4.34 -4.25 -5.95
N GLU A 65 -5.64 -4.02 -6.16
CA GLU A 65 -6.34 -2.88 -5.57
C GLU A 65 -6.35 -2.94 -4.04
N MET A 66 -6.64 -4.11 -3.47
CA MET A 66 -6.65 -4.30 -2.02
C MET A 66 -5.28 -4.05 -1.39
N ILE A 67 -4.21 -4.50 -2.03
CA ILE A 67 -2.84 -4.25 -1.57
C ILE A 67 -2.50 -2.77 -1.72
N ALA A 68 -2.84 -2.14 -2.85
CA ALA A 68 -2.59 -0.72 -3.08
C ALA A 68 -3.31 0.16 -2.05
N ASP A 69 -4.55 -0.17 -1.72
CA ASP A 69 -5.33 0.51 -0.68
C ASP A 69 -4.68 0.33 0.70
N ALA A 70 -4.28 -0.90 1.05
CA ALA A 70 -3.58 -1.17 2.30
C ALA A 70 -2.23 -0.44 2.41
N LEU A 71 -1.50 -0.28 1.31
CA LEU A 71 -0.26 0.49 1.26
C LEU A 71 -0.50 1.99 1.44
N CYS A 72 -1.59 2.51 0.88
CA CYS A 72 -1.95 3.92 1.05
C CYS A 72 -2.55 4.22 2.44
N ALA A 73 -3.25 3.25 3.04
CA ALA A 73 -3.83 3.33 4.37
C ALA A 73 -2.77 3.22 5.48
N ARG A 74 -1.64 2.57 5.21
CA ARG A 74 -0.52 2.48 6.14
C ARG A 74 0.34 3.74 6.03
N PRO A 75 0.65 4.44 7.12
CA PRO A 75 1.68 5.46 7.08
C PRO A 75 3.00 4.77 6.70
N VAL A 76 3.56 5.13 5.54
CA VAL A 76 4.88 4.70 5.12
C VAL A 76 5.87 5.13 6.21
N LYS A 77 6.24 4.19 7.09
CA LYS A 77 7.39 4.38 7.96
C LYS A 77 8.61 4.44 7.06
N ARG A 78 9.12 5.64 6.81
CA ARG A 78 10.49 5.82 6.32
C ARG A 78 11.42 5.18 7.34
N VAL A 79 12.07 4.08 6.98
CA VAL A 79 13.29 3.64 7.66
C VAL A 79 14.37 4.65 7.27
N ALA A 80 14.93 5.27 8.31
CA ALA A 80 15.98 6.28 8.24
C ALA A 80 17.33 5.69 7.85
#